data_AF-Q17SZ7-F1
#
_entry.id   AF-Q17SZ7-F1
#
_cell.length_a   1.000
_cell.length_b   1.000
_cell.length_c   1.000
_cell.angle_alpha   90.00
_cell.angle_beta   90.00
_cell.angle_gamma   90.00
#
_symmetry.space_group_name_H-M   'P 1'
#
loop_
_entity.id
_entity.type
_entity.pdbx_description
1 polymer ?
#
loop_
_entity_poly.entity_id
_entity_poly.type
_entity_poly.pdbx_seq_one_letter_code
_entity_poly.pdbx_strand_id
1 'polypeptide(L)'
;MKKHILSLALGSLLVSTLSAEDDGFYMSAGYQIGEAAQMVSNTKGIQQLSDNYENLSNLLTRYSTLNKYIGLSSDPSAINSARENLGASAKNLIGDTKNSPAYQAVLLAINAAVGFWNVLGYVTQCGGNGDQKSTSSTTTFNNEPGYRSTSITCSFNNLEIGYFGVMSIDNMKKINEAYQILQTALKKGLPALKENNGTVSVTYTYTCSGKGNT
;
A
#
# COMPACT_ATOMS: atom_id res chain seq x y z
N MET A 1 -6.47 -17.22 -28.15
CA MET A 1 -5.04 -17.08 -27.80
C MET A 1 -4.23 -16.79 -29.07
N LYS A 2 -3.61 -15.62 -29.17
CA LYS A 2 -2.36 -15.34 -29.91
C LYS A 2 -1.94 -13.90 -29.60
N LYS A 3 -0.73 -13.74 -29.04
CA LYS A 3 -0.05 -12.45 -28.83
C LYS A 3 0.88 -12.21 -30.01
N HIS A 4 1.00 -10.98 -30.49
CA HIS A 4 2.21 -10.51 -31.17
C HIS A 4 2.55 -9.07 -30.75
N ILE A 5 3.79 -8.92 -30.32
CA ILE A 5 4.51 -7.69 -29.97
C ILE A 5 5.25 -7.24 -31.24
N LEU A 6 5.31 -5.94 -31.55
CA LEU A 6 6.29 -5.33 -32.46
C LEU A 6 6.38 -3.83 -32.09
N SER A 7 7.29 -3.40 -31.21
CA SER A 7 8.65 -2.92 -31.52
C SER A 7 8.70 -1.78 -32.53
N LEU A 8 8.60 -0.53 -32.06
CA LEU A 8 9.03 0.66 -32.80
C LEU A 8 10.49 0.96 -32.43
N ALA A 9 11.41 0.70 -33.35
CA ALA A 9 12.81 1.08 -33.21
C ALA A 9 12.99 2.58 -33.53
N LEU A 10 13.59 3.30 -32.59
CA LEU A 10 14.26 4.58 -32.80
C LEU A 10 15.49 4.36 -33.70
N GLY A 11 15.67 5.22 -34.70
CA GLY A 11 16.99 5.40 -35.32
C GLY A 11 16.93 6.02 -36.70
N SER A 12 17.15 7.33 -36.79
CA SER A 12 18.30 7.93 -37.51
C SER A 12 18.03 9.41 -37.81
N LEU A 13 18.57 10.27 -36.95
CA LEU A 13 18.84 11.68 -37.21
C LEU A 13 20.28 11.74 -37.73
N LEU A 14 20.49 12.00 -39.02
CA LEU A 14 21.76 12.54 -39.51
C LEU A 14 21.48 13.52 -40.66
N VAL A 15 21.73 14.77 -40.33
CA VAL A 15 21.87 15.93 -41.20
C VAL A 15 23.07 15.70 -42.12
N SER A 16 22.88 15.91 -43.43
CA SER A 16 23.98 16.15 -44.38
C SER A 16 23.78 17.55 -44.95
N THR A 17 24.63 18.49 -44.53
CA THR A 17 24.72 19.84 -45.09
C THR A 17 25.63 19.88 -46.32
N LEU A 18 25.16 20.62 -47.33
CA LEU A 18 25.88 21.42 -48.33
C LEU A 18 26.97 20.77 -49.22
N SER A 19 26.74 20.77 -50.53
CA SER A 19 27.32 21.76 -51.47
C SER A 19 26.82 21.55 -52.91
N ALA A 20 27.02 22.60 -53.74
CA ALA A 20 26.68 22.80 -55.16
C ALA A 20 25.29 23.44 -55.39
N GLU A 21 25.20 24.77 -55.43
CA GLU A 21 25.43 25.68 -56.58
C GLU A 21 24.34 25.61 -57.65
N ASP A 22 23.48 26.63 -57.54
CA ASP A 22 22.76 27.45 -58.52
C ASP A 22 21.89 26.85 -59.65
N ASP A 23 20.70 27.47 -59.71
CA ASP A 23 19.74 27.57 -60.80
C ASP A 23 18.81 26.39 -61.12
N GLY A 24 17.66 26.37 -60.42
CA GLY A 24 16.44 25.68 -60.87
C GLY A 24 15.48 25.14 -59.81
N PHE A 25 15.71 25.41 -58.52
CA PHE A 25 15.05 24.69 -57.40
C PHE A 25 13.56 25.04 -57.11
N TYR A 26 12.92 25.96 -57.83
CA TYR A 26 11.63 26.52 -57.37
C TYR A 26 10.35 25.96 -58.02
N MET A 27 10.40 24.88 -58.82
CA MET A 27 9.20 24.33 -59.48
C MET A 27 8.81 22.89 -59.16
N SER A 28 9.51 22.20 -58.26
CA SER A 28 9.12 20.86 -57.78
C SER A 28 8.97 20.73 -56.26
N ALA A 29 9.47 21.71 -55.49
CA ALA A 29 9.21 21.76 -54.05
C ALA A 29 7.77 22.21 -53.73
N GLY A 30 7.17 23.13 -54.51
CA GLY A 30 5.84 23.67 -54.23
C GLY A 30 4.69 22.65 -54.38
N TYR A 31 4.79 21.71 -55.33
CA TYR A 31 3.78 20.66 -55.52
C TYR A 31 3.90 19.57 -54.45
N GLN A 32 5.12 19.12 -54.11
CA GLN A 32 5.34 18.16 -53.02
C GLN A 32 5.01 18.75 -51.64
N ILE A 33 5.29 20.04 -51.41
CA ILE A 33 4.92 20.75 -50.18
C ILE A 33 3.42 21.04 -50.14
N GLY A 34 2.77 21.36 -51.26
CA GLY A 34 1.32 21.57 -51.35
C GLY A 34 0.54 20.28 -51.09
N GLU A 35 0.97 19.16 -51.65
CA GLU A 35 0.36 17.86 -51.43
C GLU A 35 0.64 17.34 -50.00
N ALA A 36 1.86 17.53 -49.48
CA ALA A 36 2.20 17.18 -48.09
C ALA A 36 1.48 18.09 -47.06
N ALA A 37 1.36 19.40 -47.30
CA ALA A 37 0.62 20.31 -46.42
C ALA A 37 -0.89 20.06 -46.48
N GLN A 38 -1.43 19.72 -47.66
CA GLN A 38 -2.82 19.30 -47.82
C GLN A 38 -3.06 17.94 -47.16
N MET A 39 -2.14 16.98 -47.27
CA MET A 39 -2.22 15.68 -46.60
C MET A 39 -2.12 15.84 -45.08
N VAL A 40 -1.26 16.72 -44.56
CA VAL A 40 -1.15 17.03 -43.12
C VAL A 40 -2.38 17.79 -42.61
N SER A 41 -2.93 18.73 -43.39
CA SER A 41 -4.17 19.44 -43.04
C SER A 41 -5.39 18.51 -43.05
N ASN A 42 -5.51 17.65 -44.08
CA ASN A 42 -6.53 16.62 -44.18
C ASN A 42 -6.38 15.59 -43.04
N THR A 43 -5.15 15.24 -42.64
CA THR A 43 -4.90 14.34 -41.50
C THR A 43 -5.29 14.99 -40.17
N LYS A 44 -5.04 16.29 -39.98
CA LYS A 44 -5.51 17.03 -38.80
C LYS A 44 -7.04 17.16 -38.76
N GLY A 45 -7.69 17.40 -39.90
CA GLY A 45 -9.15 17.41 -40.01
C GLY A 45 -9.78 16.03 -39.79
N ILE A 46 -9.16 14.96 -40.29
CA ILE A 46 -9.56 13.57 -40.04
C ILE A 46 -9.34 13.19 -38.57
N GLN A 47 -8.24 13.62 -37.95
CA GLN A 47 -7.99 13.42 -36.52
C GLN A 47 -9.05 14.14 -35.67
N GLN A 48 -9.35 15.41 -35.96
CA GLN A 48 -10.42 16.15 -35.28
C GLN A 48 -11.79 15.49 -35.46
N LEU A 49 -12.09 14.99 -36.66
CA LEU A 49 -13.31 14.25 -36.92
C LEU A 49 -13.35 12.94 -36.11
N SER A 50 -12.24 12.19 -36.08
CA SER A 50 -12.10 10.97 -35.28
C SER A 50 -12.30 11.25 -33.79
N ASP A 51 -11.65 12.27 -33.26
CA ASP A 51 -11.78 12.69 -31.86
C ASP A 51 -13.22 13.11 -31.55
N ASN A 52 -13.89 13.80 -32.47
CA ASN A 52 -15.31 14.17 -32.33
C ASN A 52 -16.23 12.95 -32.34
N TYR A 53 -15.96 11.95 -33.18
CA TYR A 53 -16.72 10.69 -33.20
C TYR A 53 -16.50 9.87 -31.91
N GLU A 54 -15.27 9.82 -31.40
CA GLU A 54 -14.98 9.17 -30.11
C GLU A 54 -15.72 9.87 -28.96
N ASN A 55 -15.68 11.21 -28.93
CA ASN A 55 -16.41 12.01 -27.95
C ASN A 55 -17.92 11.79 -28.02
N LEU A 56 -18.49 11.77 -29.24
CA LEU A 56 -19.92 11.50 -29.43
C LEU A 56 -20.28 10.07 -28.97
N SER A 57 -19.46 9.08 -29.31
CA SER A 57 -19.65 7.68 -28.89
C SER A 57 -19.64 7.55 -27.36
N ASN A 58 -18.69 8.21 -26.70
CA ASN A 58 -18.59 8.26 -25.24
C ASN A 58 -19.82 8.95 -24.62
N LEU A 59 -20.29 10.06 -25.21
CA LEU A 59 -21.49 10.77 -24.75
C LEU A 59 -22.75 9.90 -24.87
N LEU A 60 -22.94 9.23 -26.01
CA LEU A 60 -24.07 8.33 -26.23
C LEU A 60 -24.05 7.14 -25.25
N THR A 61 -22.87 6.60 -24.94
CA THR A 61 -22.69 5.54 -23.94
C THR A 61 -23.08 6.02 -22.53
N ARG A 62 -22.66 7.23 -22.15
CA ARG A 62 -23.03 7.84 -20.86
C ARG A 62 -24.54 8.12 -20.79
N TYR A 63 -25.14 8.63 -21.86
CA TYR A 63 -26.58 8.88 -21.93
C TYR A 63 -27.38 7.58 -21.79
N SER A 64 -26.98 6.52 -22.51
CA SER A 64 -27.61 5.19 -22.38
C SER A 64 -27.53 4.65 -20.95
N THR A 65 -26.36 4.79 -20.31
CA THR A 65 -26.16 4.38 -18.91
C THR A 65 -27.04 5.18 -17.95
N LEU A 66 -27.12 6.50 -18.13
CA LEU A 66 -27.96 7.37 -17.31
C LEU A 66 -29.44 7.03 -17.46
N ASN A 67 -29.92 6.82 -18.70
CA ASN A 67 -31.30 6.44 -18.95
C ASN A 67 -31.66 5.12 -18.25
N LYS A 68 -30.74 4.13 -18.27
CA LYS A 68 -30.87 2.89 -17.50
C LYS A 68 -30.95 3.16 -15.98
N TYR A 69 -30.10 4.02 -15.44
CA TYR A 69 -30.14 4.35 -14.00
C TYR A 69 -31.41 5.08 -13.59
N ILE A 70 -31.96 5.96 -14.43
CA ILE A 70 -33.26 6.59 -14.17
C ILE A 70 -34.34 5.52 -14.08
N GLY A 71 -34.38 4.57 -15.01
CA GLY A 71 -35.33 3.44 -14.98
C GLY A 71 -35.17 2.56 -13.73
N LEU A 72 -33.94 2.22 -13.36
CA LEU A 72 -33.68 1.43 -12.14
C LEU A 72 -34.04 2.20 -10.85
N SER A 73 -33.88 3.53 -10.85
CA SER A 73 -34.15 4.38 -9.69
C SER A 73 -35.64 4.70 -9.51
N SER A 74 -36.47 4.49 -10.53
CA SER A 74 -37.92 4.63 -10.43
C SER A 74 -38.65 3.29 -10.21
N ASP A 75 -37.93 2.17 -10.24
CA ASP A 75 -38.45 0.83 -9.97
C ASP A 75 -38.16 0.39 -8.51
N PRO A 76 -39.18 0.31 -7.64
CA PRO A 76 -39.00 -0.12 -6.26
C PRO A 76 -38.40 -1.53 -6.10
N SER A 77 -38.66 -2.44 -7.05
CA SER A 77 -38.15 -3.81 -6.99
C SER A 77 -36.63 -3.85 -7.25
N ALA A 78 -36.15 -3.06 -8.20
CA ALA A 78 -34.74 -2.86 -8.47
C ALA A 78 -34.02 -2.20 -7.28
N ILE A 79 -34.65 -1.18 -6.68
CA ILE A 79 -34.13 -0.54 -5.47
C ILE A 79 -34.00 -1.54 -4.32
N ASN A 80 -35.04 -2.33 -4.04
CA ASN A 80 -35.00 -3.29 -2.94
C ASN A 80 -33.96 -4.38 -3.17
N SER A 81 -33.83 -4.90 -4.40
CA SER A 81 -32.78 -5.85 -4.76
C SER A 81 -31.37 -5.29 -4.55
N ALA A 82 -31.15 -4.02 -4.93
CA ALA A 82 -29.88 -3.35 -4.68
C ALA A 82 -29.59 -3.18 -3.17
N ARG A 83 -30.61 -2.84 -2.37
CA ARG A 83 -30.50 -2.75 -0.91
C ARG A 83 -30.17 -4.09 -0.26
N GLU A 84 -30.79 -5.18 -0.70
CA GLU A 84 -30.53 -6.53 -0.20
C GLU A 84 -29.09 -6.96 -0.51
N ASN A 85 -28.63 -6.76 -1.74
CA ASN A 85 -27.25 -7.06 -2.15
C ASN A 85 -26.23 -6.23 -1.35
N LEU A 86 -26.51 -4.95 -1.11
CA LEU A 86 -25.67 -4.10 -0.28
C LEU A 86 -25.64 -4.58 1.17
N GLY A 87 -26.80 -4.93 1.74
CA GLY A 87 -26.92 -5.48 3.08
C GLY A 87 -26.18 -6.81 3.25
N ALA A 88 -26.25 -7.70 2.27
CA ALA A 88 -25.49 -8.95 2.25
C ALA A 88 -23.98 -8.69 2.19
N SER A 89 -23.55 -7.76 1.32
CA SER A 89 -22.14 -7.36 1.21
C SER A 89 -21.60 -6.78 2.52
N ALA A 90 -22.39 -5.91 3.18
CA ALA A 90 -22.03 -5.36 4.48
C ALA A 90 -21.90 -6.45 5.56
N LYS A 91 -22.88 -7.38 5.63
CA LYS A 91 -22.83 -8.53 6.55
C LYS A 91 -21.60 -9.40 6.32
N ASN A 92 -21.23 -9.68 5.07
CA ASN A 92 -20.03 -10.46 4.77
C ASN A 92 -18.76 -9.70 5.16
N LEU A 93 -18.68 -8.40 4.87
CA LEU A 93 -17.53 -7.57 5.22
C LEU A 93 -17.27 -7.52 6.74
N ILE A 94 -18.31 -7.39 7.56
CA ILE A 94 -18.13 -7.24 9.01
C ILE A 94 -18.28 -8.56 9.79
N GLY A 95 -18.99 -9.54 9.23
CA GLY A 95 -19.38 -10.77 9.91
C GLY A 95 -18.53 -11.98 9.56
N ASP A 96 -17.94 -12.02 8.36
CA ASP A 96 -17.01 -13.09 7.99
C ASP A 96 -15.57 -12.75 8.35
N THR A 97 -14.76 -13.80 8.50
CA THR A 97 -13.30 -13.69 8.70
C THR A 97 -12.55 -14.11 7.44
N LYS A 98 -12.81 -15.32 6.94
CA LYS A 98 -12.10 -15.92 5.79
C LYS A 98 -12.35 -15.17 4.47
N ASN A 99 -13.60 -14.83 4.20
CA ASN A 99 -14.02 -14.22 2.93
C ASN A 99 -14.11 -12.70 2.98
N SER A 100 -13.91 -12.08 4.15
CA SER A 100 -13.95 -10.64 4.31
C SER A 100 -12.59 -10.02 3.98
N PRO A 101 -12.47 -9.20 2.92
CA PRO A 101 -11.25 -8.45 2.65
C PRO A 101 -10.91 -7.47 3.79
N ALA A 102 -11.93 -6.94 4.49
CA ALA A 102 -11.72 -6.03 5.60
C ALA A 102 -11.06 -6.72 6.80
N TYR A 103 -11.54 -7.92 7.15
CA TYR A 103 -10.90 -8.73 8.21
C TYR A 103 -9.47 -9.11 7.83
N GLN A 104 -9.25 -9.56 6.59
CA GLN A 104 -7.93 -9.97 6.12
C GLN A 104 -6.93 -8.80 6.12
N ALA A 105 -7.37 -7.59 5.78
CA ALA A 105 -6.52 -6.40 5.84
C ALA A 105 -6.09 -6.05 7.28
N VAL A 106 -7.02 -6.12 8.25
CA VAL A 106 -6.70 -5.89 9.67
C VAL A 106 -5.75 -6.96 10.20
N LEU A 107 -6.03 -8.24 9.91
CA LEU A 107 -5.17 -9.35 10.31
C LEU A 107 -3.76 -9.20 9.72
N LEU A 108 -3.65 -8.80 8.45
CA LEU A 108 -2.37 -8.56 7.79
C LEU A 108 -1.58 -7.44 8.48
N ALA A 109 -2.21 -6.30 8.78
CA ALA A 109 -1.55 -5.18 9.43
C ALA A 109 -1.02 -5.56 10.83
N ILE A 110 -1.80 -6.29 11.61
CA ILE A 110 -1.40 -6.78 12.94
C ILE A 110 -0.24 -7.78 12.82
N ASN A 111 -0.34 -8.76 11.92
CA ASN A 111 0.73 -9.74 11.68
C ASN A 111 2.01 -9.08 11.17
N ALA A 112 1.92 -8.03 10.36
CA ALA A 112 3.08 -7.29 9.89
C ALA A 112 3.80 -6.55 11.03
N ALA A 113 3.05 -5.91 11.93
CA ALA A 113 3.63 -5.23 13.10
C ALA A 113 4.30 -6.22 14.06
N VAL A 114 3.64 -7.35 14.37
CA VAL A 114 4.21 -8.43 15.18
C VAL A 114 5.43 -9.05 14.50
N GLY A 115 5.34 -9.31 13.19
CA GLY A 115 6.43 -9.85 12.38
C GLY A 115 7.65 -8.93 12.33
N PHE A 116 7.43 -7.62 12.24
CA PHE A 116 8.50 -6.62 12.30
C PHE A 116 9.28 -6.70 13.62
N TRP A 117 8.57 -6.78 14.76
CA TRP A 117 9.22 -6.95 16.06
C TRP A 117 9.94 -8.30 16.18
N ASN A 118 9.35 -9.39 15.65
CA ASN A 118 10.00 -10.70 15.62
C ASN A 118 11.34 -10.70 14.87
N VAL A 119 11.47 -9.86 13.84
CA VAL A 119 12.70 -9.76 13.04
C VAL A 119 13.74 -8.86 13.70
N LEU A 120 13.33 -7.71 14.27
CA LEU A 120 14.26 -6.69 14.76
C LEU A 120 14.44 -6.63 16.28
N GLY A 121 13.58 -7.31 17.05
CA GLY A 121 13.62 -7.28 18.51
C GLY A 121 14.99 -7.71 19.06
N TYR A 122 15.59 -8.76 18.50
CA TYR A 122 16.88 -9.28 18.99
C TYR A 122 18.08 -8.35 18.77
N VAL A 123 18.03 -7.45 17.78
CA VAL A 123 19.10 -6.47 17.51
C VAL A 123 18.84 -5.12 18.18
N THR A 124 17.64 -4.90 18.69
CA THR A 124 17.25 -3.64 19.32
C THR A 124 17.94 -3.52 20.68
N GLN A 125 18.74 -2.48 20.85
CA GLN A 125 19.46 -2.22 22.10
C GLN A 125 18.51 -1.61 23.14
N CYS A 126 18.40 -2.24 24.30
CA CYS A 126 17.62 -1.73 25.43
C CYS A 126 18.42 -1.83 26.75
N GLY A 127 18.14 -0.92 27.68
CA GLY A 127 18.91 -0.79 28.92
C GLY A 127 18.47 0.41 29.75
N GLY A 128 19.28 0.76 30.75
CA GLY A 128 18.93 1.79 31.72
C GLY A 128 18.25 1.27 33.00
N ASN A 129 17.75 2.20 33.80
CA ASN A 129 16.89 1.97 34.95
C ASN A 129 15.68 2.92 34.82
N GLY A 130 14.52 2.37 34.43
CA GLY A 130 13.42 3.18 33.89
C GLY A 130 13.86 3.94 32.62
N ASP A 131 13.62 5.24 32.61
CA ASP A 131 14.06 6.19 31.57
C ASP A 131 15.47 6.79 31.79
N GLN A 132 16.23 6.31 32.78
CA GLN A 132 17.54 6.86 33.12
C GLN A 132 18.69 5.91 32.76
N LYS A 133 19.87 6.49 32.56
CA LYS A 133 21.13 5.75 32.42
C LYS A 133 21.43 4.92 33.67
N SER A 134 21.88 3.68 33.49
CA SER A 134 22.25 2.77 34.58
C SER A 134 23.73 2.39 34.54
N THR A 135 24.28 2.00 35.69
CA THR A 135 25.67 1.51 35.82
C THR A 135 25.76 0.00 35.68
N SER A 136 24.83 -0.75 36.28
CA SER A 136 24.85 -2.20 36.35
C SER A 136 23.44 -2.80 36.51
N SER A 137 22.51 -2.41 35.65
CA SER A 137 21.15 -2.96 35.59
C SER A 137 21.01 -3.98 34.46
N THR A 138 20.23 -5.03 34.72
CA THR A 138 19.85 -6.03 33.72
C THR A 138 18.38 -6.40 33.92
N THR A 139 17.58 -6.18 32.88
CA THR A 139 16.14 -6.49 32.90
C THR A 139 15.83 -7.44 31.75
N THR A 140 15.23 -8.59 32.06
CA THR A 140 14.93 -9.64 31.09
C THR A 140 13.43 -9.77 30.92
N PHE A 141 12.94 -9.59 29.68
CA PHE A 141 11.53 -9.75 29.30
C PHE A 141 11.32 -11.14 28.70
N ASN A 142 10.43 -11.93 29.31
CA ASN A 142 10.15 -13.30 28.88
C ASN A 142 9.13 -13.33 27.73
N ASN A 143 9.15 -14.40 26.95
CA ASN A 143 8.30 -14.59 25.76
C ASN A 143 8.52 -13.51 24.69
N GLU A 144 9.79 -13.13 24.48
CA GLU A 144 10.22 -12.12 23.51
C GLU A 144 11.24 -12.74 22.52
N PRO A 145 11.35 -12.24 21.27
CA PRO A 145 12.19 -12.82 20.22
C PRO A 145 13.67 -12.42 20.43
N GLY A 146 14.33 -13.07 21.40
CA GLY A 146 15.73 -12.85 21.71
C GLY A 146 16.69 -13.61 20.79
N TYR A 147 17.96 -13.19 20.77
CA TYR A 147 19.00 -13.89 20.01
C TYR A 147 19.22 -15.29 20.58
N ARG A 148 18.79 -16.32 19.84
CA ARG A 148 18.83 -17.74 20.28
C ARG A 148 18.17 -17.96 21.65
N SER A 149 17.17 -17.16 21.99
CA SER A 149 16.48 -17.16 23.28
C SER A 149 15.01 -16.81 23.09
N THR A 150 14.16 -17.24 24.03
CA THR A 150 12.75 -16.83 24.11
C THR A 150 12.55 -15.64 25.06
N SER A 151 13.61 -14.86 25.28
CA SER A 151 13.60 -13.67 26.13
C SER A 151 14.56 -12.61 25.57
N ILE A 152 14.18 -11.34 25.66
CA ILE A 152 15.06 -10.20 25.36
C ILE A 152 15.66 -9.72 26.68
N THR A 153 16.99 -9.56 26.71
CA THR A 153 17.71 -9.04 27.88
C THR A 153 18.22 -7.64 27.60
N CYS A 154 17.73 -6.68 28.38
CA CYS A 154 18.13 -5.28 28.35
C CYS A 154 19.24 -5.06 29.39
N SER A 155 20.49 -4.98 28.92
CA SER A 155 21.68 -4.86 29.78
C SER A 155 22.68 -3.83 29.28
N PHE A 156 22.26 -2.93 28.39
CA PHE A 156 23.11 -1.83 27.93
C PHE A 156 23.23 -0.77 29.03
N ASN A 157 24.38 -0.78 29.69
CA ASN A 157 24.72 0.11 30.80
C ASN A 157 25.68 1.21 30.34
N ASN A 158 25.70 2.32 31.06
CA ASN A 158 26.57 3.46 30.83
C ASN A 158 26.41 4.13 29.45
N LEU A 159 25.28 3.92 28.79
CA LEU A 159 24.89 4.56 27.53
C LEU A 159 23.73 5.54 27.71
N GLU A 160 23.62 6.49 26.81
CA GLU A 160 22.52 7.45 26.78
C GLU A 160 21.22 6.79 26.31
N ILE A 161 20.12 7.13 26.99
CA ILE A 161 18.78 6.65 26.68
C ILE A 161 18.12 7.64 25.73
N GLY A 162 17.55 7.16 24.62
CA GLY A 162 16.78 8.00 23.70
C GLY A 162 17.15 7.82 22.22
N TYR A 163 16.92 8.87 21.43
CA TYR A 163 17.09 8.85 19.98
C TYR A 163 18.55 8.60 19.58
N PHE A 164 18.78 7.69 18.63
CA PHE A 164 20.12 7.15 18.28
C PHE A 164 20.90 6.52 19.46
N GLY A 165 20.27 6.35 20.61
CA GLY A 165 20.83 5.71 21.80
C GLY A 165 20.16 4.39 22.10
N VAL A 166 20.14 4.05 23.38
CA VAL A 166 19.55 2.81 23.89
C VAL A 166 18.08 3.04 24.25
N MET A 167 17.22 2.08 23.92
CA MET A 167 15.82 2.11 24.32
C MET A 167 15.69 1.97 25.83
N SER A 168 14.89 2.84 26.45
CA SER A 168 14.61 2.77 27.88
C SER A 168 13.84 1.52 28.28
N ILE A 169 13.97 1.13 29.55
CA ILE A 169 13.18 0.02 30.11
C ILE A 169 11.69 0.35 30.09
N ASP A 170 11.29 1.63 30.28
CA ASP A 170 9.88 2.00 30.27
C ASP A 170 9.26 1.92 28.87
N ASN A 171 10.01 2.25 27.82
CA ASN A 171 9.56 2.02 26.44
C ASN A 171 9.54 0.52 26.09
N MET A 172 10.52 -0.25 26.54
CA MET A 172 10.51 -1.71 26.36
C MET A 172 9.31 -2.36 27.07
N LYS A 173 8.92 -1.90 28.26
CA LYS A 173 7.70 -2.37 28.95
C LYS A 173 6.44 -2.15 28.10
N LYS A 174 6.28 -0.96 27.50
CA LYS A 174 5.14 -0.65 26.62
C LYS A 174 5.12 -1.55 25.38
N ILE A 175 6.28 -1.74 24.74
CA ILE A 175 6.41 -2.61 23.57
C ILE A 175 6.08 -4.05 23.94
N ASN A 176 6.67 -4.57 25.02
CA ASN A 176 6.40 -5.93 25.50
C ASN A 176 4.91 -6.10 25.83
N GLU A 177 4.28 -5.20 26.59
CA GLU A 177 2.85 -5.31 26.90
C GLU A 177 2.00 -5.41 25.62
N ALA A 178 2.20 -4.51 24.67
CA ALA A 178 1.48 -4.54 23.40
C ALA A 178 1.75 -5.84 22.61
N TYR A 179 3.01 -6.26 22.53
CA TYR A 179 3.40 -7.48 21.83
C TYR A 179 2.77 -8.74 22.46
N GLN A 180 2.77 -8.84 23.79
CA GLN A 180 2.16 -9.96 24.51
C GLN A 180 0.63 -10.02 24.31
N ILE A 181 -0.04 -8.86 24.31
CA ILE A 181 -1.48 -8.76 24.02
C ILE A 181 -1.76 -9.24 22.59
N LEU A 182 -1.02 -8.73 21.61
CA LEU A 182 -1.21 -9.08 20.21
C LEU A 182 -0.94 -10.57 19.96
N GLN A 183 0.15 -11.12 20.49
CA GLN A 183 0.47 -12.54 20.36
C GLN A 183 -0.60 -13.44 20.99
N THR A 184 -1.09 -13.07 22.17
CA THR A 184 -2.16 -13.84 22.84
C THR A 184 -3.46 -13.77 22.05
N ALA A 185 -3.84 -12.60 21.54
CA ALA A 185 -5.03 -12.41 20.71
C ALA A 185 -4.92 -13.17 19.37
N LEU A 186 -3.77 -13.11 18.70
CA LEU A 186 -3.52 -13.84 17.45
C LEU A 186 -3.55 -15.35 17.66
N LYS A 187 -2.97 -15.85 18.76
CA LYS A 187 -3.01 -17.27 19.12
C LYS A 187 -4.43 -17.77 19.39
N LYS A 188 -5.27 -16.94 20.01
CA LYS A 188 -6.71 -17.22 20.21
C LYS A 188 -7.51 -17.12 18.91
N GLY A 189 -7.07 -16.26 17.99
CA GLY A 189 -7.75 -15.90 16.76
C GLY A 189 -8.55 -14.60 16.93
N LEU A 190 -8.38 -13.67 15.98
CA LEU A 190 -9.14 -12.41 15.99
C LEU A 190 -10.60 -12.68 15.60
N PRO A 191 -11.57 -12.08 16.30
CA PRO A 191 -12.98 -12.26 15.98
C PRO A 191 -13.38 -11.45 14.74
N ALA A 192 -14.55 -11.75 14.16
CA ALA A 192 -15.10 -10.94 13.08
C ALA A 192 -15.27 -9.47 13.50
N LEU A 193 -15.22 -8.54 12.55
CA LEU A 193 -15.21 -7.10 12.82
C LEU A 193 -16.47 -6.58 13.54
N LYS A 194 -17.60 -7.27 13.40
CA LYS A 194 -18.84 -6.94 14.13
C LYS A 194 -18.76 -7.24 15.63
N GLU A 195 -17.84 -8.12 16.05
CA GLU A 195 -17.70 -8.55 17.44
C GLU A 195 -16.67 -7.67 18.17
N ASN A 196 -17.15 -6.66 18.90
CA ASN A 196 -16.33 -5.63 19.53
C ASN A 196 -16.18 -5.76 21.06
N ASN A 197 -16.82 -6.77 21.68
CA ASN A 197 -16.85 -6.95 23.13
C ASN A 197 -16.04 -8.18 23.62
N GLY A 198 -15.26 -8.79 22.73
CA GLY A 198 -14.41 -9.93 23.07
C GLY A 198 -13.29 -9.55 24.03
N THR A 199 -13.00 -10.41 25.00
CA THR A 199 -11.90 -10.21 25.96
C THR A 199 -10.86 -11.32 25.86
N VAL A 200 -9.63 -10.98 26.27
CA VAL A 200 -8.51 -11.92 26.38
C VAL A 200 -7.75 -11.60 27.66
N SER A 201 -7.44 -12.63 28.44
CA SER A 201 -6.57 -12.51 29.61
C SER A 201 -5.13 -12.73 29.15
N VAL A 202 -4.24 -11.82 29.55
CA VAL A 202 -2.84 -11.80 29.13
C VAL A 202 -1.98 -11.81 30.37
N THR A 203 -0.96 -12.66 30.38
CA THR A 203 0.02 -12.74 31.47
C THR A 203 1.41 -12.78 30.85
N TYR A 204 2.29 -11.92 31.36
CA TYR A 204 3.69 -11.86 30.96
C TYR A 204 4.54 -11.56 32.17
N THR A 205 5.83 -11.86 32.07
CA THR A 205 6.77 -11.75 33.19
C THR A 205 8.07 -11.12 32.71
N TYR A 206 8.72 -10.40 33.62
CA TYR A 206 10.08 -9.89 33.42
C TYR A 206 10.81 -9.94 34.76
N THR A 207 12.13 -10.00 34.72
CA THR A 207 12.99 -10.08 35.91
C THR A 207 14.03 -8.97 35.91
N CYS A 208 14.26 -8.37 37.07
CA CYS A 208 15.29 -7.35 37.27
C CYS A 208 16.44 -7.93 38.10
N SER A 209 17.67 -7.64 37.70
CA SER A 209 18.89 -7.99 38.43
C SER A 209 19.94 -6.88 38.32
N GLY A 210 20.92 -6.89 39.23
CA GLY A 210 21.99 -5.89 39.30
C GLY A 210 21.76 -4.80 40.35
N LYS A 211 22.86 -4.22 40.86
CA LYS A 211 22.81 -3.27 41.97
C LYS A 211 22.12 -1.98 41.53
N GLY A 212 21.06 -1.62 42.24
CA GLY A 212 20.30 -0.39 41.98
C GLY A 212 19.32 -0.49 40.79
N ASN A 213 19.04 -1.68 40.29
CA ASN A 213 17.98 -1.91 39.30
C ASN A 213 16.62 -2.00 40.01
N THR A 214 15.69 -1.12 39.64
CA THR A 214 14.40 -0.93 40.31
C THR A 214 13.25 -0.96 39.31
#